data_AF-A0AAE2BHB4-F1
#
_entry.id   AF-A0AAE2BHB4-F1
#
_cell.length_a   1.000
_cell.length_b   1.000
_cell.length_c   1.000
_cell.angle_alpha   90.00
_cell.angle_beta   90.00
_cell.angle_gamma   90.00
#
_symmetry.space_group_name_H-M   'P 1'
#
loop_
_entity.id
_entity.type
_entity.pdbx_description
1 polymer ?
#
loop_
_entity_poly.entity_id
_entity_poly.type
_entity_poly.pdbx_seq_one_letter_code
_entity_poly.pdbx_strand_id
1 'polypeptide(L)'
;MFDPRLQAKILNVVDVSYGGENGFNQAIELSAEILSNVKFIQEKRLIGKFFEEISQDTGKYVFGVDDTIKALEMGAVETLIVWENLDINRHTLKNSVTNEIVIKFLNKDQENDQSNFKDTATSAELEVQEKMPLLEWFANEYRNFGCSLEFVTNRSQEGSQFCRGFGGIGGILRYQLDMRSFDEPSDEGEFFEDSD
;
A
#
# COMPACT_ATOMS: atom_id res chain seq x y z
N MET A 1 -38.99 17.05 -12.65
CA MET A 1 -38.66 15.67 -12.20
C MET A 1 -37.15 15.60 -12.05
N PHE A 2 -36.64 15.17 -10.90
CA PHE A 2 -35.19 15.09 -10.66
C PHE A 2 -34.60 13.87 -11.36
N ASP A 3 -33.37 13.97 -11.87
CA ASP A 3 -32.75 12.89 -12.64
C ASP A 3 -32.45 11.67 -11.71
N PRO A 4 -32.94 10.46 -12.05
CA PRO A 4 -32.67 9.25 -11.26
C PRO A 4 -31.18 8.96 -11.05
N ARG A 5 -30.31 9.37 -11.98
CA ARG A 5 -28.84 9.19 -11.86
C ARG A 5 -28.24 10.06 -10.76
N LEU A 6 -28.81 11.24 -10.54
CA LEU A 6 -28.40 12.14 -9.46
C LEU A 6 -28.99 11.71 -8.13
N GLN A 7 -30.22 11.17 -8.13
CA GLN A 7 -30.88 10.68 -6.93
C GLN A 7 -30.07 9.58 -6.23
N ALA A 8 -29.44 8.68 -6.99
CA ALA A 8 -28.56 7.63 -6.46
C ALA A 8 -27.25 8.15 -5.83
N LYS A 9 -26.86 9.41 -6.08
CA LYS A 9 -25.65 10.03 -5.55
C LYS A 9 -25.90 10.95 -4.35
N ILE A 10 -27.15 11.07 -3.89
CA ILE A 10 -27.49 11.89 -2.72
C ILE A 10 -27.01 11.16 -1.46
N LEU A 11 -26.06 11.77 -0.77
CA LEU A 11 -25.49 11.25 0.49
C LEU A 11 -26.39 11.54 1.69
N ASN A 12 -26.94 12.74 1.77
CA ASN A 12 -27.89 13.12 2.80
C ASN A 12 -28.77 14.30 2.35
N VAL A 13 -29.89 14.50 3.03
CA VAL A 13 -30.75 15.67 2.92
C VAL A 13 -30.67 16.45 4.24
N VAL A 14 -30.39 17.74 4.16
CA VAL A 14 -30.21 18.61 5.33
C VAL A 14 -31.26 19.72 5.30
N ASP A 15 -31.95 19.89 6.42
CA ASP A 15 -32.90 20.98 6.62
C ASP A 15 -32.19 22.21 7.19
N VAL A 16 -32.43 23.38 6.61
CA VAL A 16 -31.82 24.66 7.04
C VAL A 16 -32.89 25.66 7.45
N SER A 17 -32.60 26.46 8.48
CA SER A 17 -33.57 27.39 9.07
C SER A 17 -33.75 28.67 8.25
N TYR A 18 -32.76 29.01 7.41
CA TYR A 18 -32.76 30.21 6.56
C TYR A 18 -32.48 29.82 5.12
N GLY A 19 -33.04 30.57 4.17
CA GLY A 19 -32.71 30.46 2.75
C GLY A 19 -31.53 31.36 2.35
N GLY A 20 -31.07 31.22 1.11
CA GLY A 20 -29.97 32.03 0.56
C GLY A 20 -28.59 31.65 1.11
N GLU A 21 -27.66 32.61 1.12
CA GLU A 21 -26.25 32.38 1.49
C GLU A 21 -26.06 31.93 2.95
N ASN A 22 -26.87 32.46 3.87
CA ASN A 22 -26.82 32.09 5.28
C ASN A 22 -27.25 30.63 5.51
N GLY A 23 -28.29 30.19 4.80
CA GLY A 23 -28.72 28.79 4.78
C GLY A 23 -27.67 27.86 4.18
N PHE A 24 -27.01 28.30 3.12
CA PHE A 24 -25.95 27.53 2.47
C PHE A 24 -24.75 27.30 3.39
N ASN A 25 -24.29 28.33 4.11
CA ASN A 25 -23.23 28.18 5.11
C ASN A 25 -23.63 27.21 6.23
N GLN A 26 -24.89 27.29 6.70
CA GLN A 26 -25.41 26.35 7.71
C GLN A 26 -25.46 24.91 7.17
N ALA A 27 -25.88 24.71 5.91
CA ALA A 27 -25.87 23.39 5.29
C ALA A 27 -24.45 22.81 5.19
N ILE A 28 -23.45 23.64 4.91
CA ILE A 28 -22.03 23.23 4.87
C ILE A 28 -21.57 22.75 6.25
N GLU A 29 -21.85 23.52 7.31
CA GLU A 29 -21.48 23.14 8.68
C GLU A 29 -22.12 21.81 9.10
N LEU A 30 -23.41 21.64 8.84
CA LEU A 30 -24.14 20.39 9.14
C LEU A 30 -23.66 19.21 8.28
N SER A 31 -23.22 19.46 7.05
CA SER A 31 -22.73 18.42 6.14
C SER A 31 -21.29 17.99 6.44
N ALA A 32 -20.49 18.81 7.12
CA ALA A 32 -19.09 18.53 7.40
C ALA A 32 -18.88 17.22 8.18
N GLU A 33 -19.72 16.95 9.17
CA GLU A 33 -19.68 15.70 9.95
C GLU A 33 -19.93 14.48 9.07
N ILE A 34 -20.97 14.52 8.24
CA ILE A 34 -21.34 13.41 7.36
C ILE A 34 -20.25 13.17 6.31
N LEU A 35 -19.71 14.24 5.71
CA LEU A 35 -18.65 14.13 4.72
C LEU A 35 -17.38 13.50 5.32
N SER A 36 -17.05 13.83 6.57
CA SER A 36 -15.93 13.19 7.26
C SER A 36 -16.17 11.67 7.43
N ASN A 37 -17.39 11.29 7.81
CA ASN A 37 -17.79 9.90 7.98
C ASN A 37 -17.76 9.11 6.67
N VAL A 38 -18.07 9.75 5.53
CA VAL A 38 -18.04 9.09 4.21
C VAL A 38 -16.64 8.59 3.86
N LYS A 39 -15.58 9.38 4.09
CA LYS A 39 -14.20 8.93 3.85
C LYS A 39 -13.88 7.71 4.72
N PHE A 40 -14.25 7.74 6.00
CA PHE A 40 -14.05 6.60 6.91
C PHE A 40 -14.83 5.35 6.50
N ILE A 41 -16.06 5.51 6.03
CA ILE A 41 -16.89 4.38 5.55
C ILE A 41 -16.30 3.77 4.29
N GLN A 42 -15.80 4.59 3.36
CA GLN A 42 -15.12 4.12 2.15
C GLN A 42 -13.84 3.35 2.50
N GLU A 43 -13.00 3.93 3.37
CA GLU A 43 -11.77 3.30 3.86
C GLU A 43 -12.07 1.94 4.54
N LYS A 44 -13.03 1.93 5.46
CA LYS A 44 -13.47 0.71 6.15
C LYS A 44 -13.95 -0.36 5.17
N ARG A 45 -14.71 0.04 4.15
CA ARG A 45 -15.20 -0.87 3.12
C ARG A 45 -14.08 -1.41 2.24
N LEU A 46 -13.08 -0.59 1.91
CA LEU A 46 -11.93 -1.00 1.11
C LEU A 46 -11.08 -2.03 1.86
N ILE A 47 -10.71 -1.74 3.11
CA ILE A 47 -9.93 -2.66 3.95
C ILE A 47 -10.75 -3.92 4.27
N GLY A 48 -12.07 -3.78 4.46
CA GLY A 48 -12.96 -4.91 4.65
C GLY A 48 -12.94 -5.90 3.46
N LYS A 49 -12.94 -5.39 2.21
CA LYS A 49 -12.77 -6.24 1.02
C LYS A 49 -11.42 -6.95 1.00
N PHE A 50 -10.35 -6.24 1.35
CA PHE A 50 -9.01 -6.82 1.42
C PHE A 50 -8.94 -7.97 2.44
N PHE A 51 -9.52 -7.79 3.63
CA PHE A 51 -9.61 -8.87 4.62
C PHE A 51 -10.53 -10.01 4.21
N GLU A 52 -11.58 -9.74 3.45
CA GLU A 52 -12.44 -10.77 2.90
C GLU A 52 -11.65 -11.68 1.94
N GLU A 53 -10.86 -11.12 1.02
CA GLU A 53 -9.99 -11.89 0.11
C GLU A 53 -8.96 -12.74 0.87
N ILE A 54 -8.39 -12.22 1.96
CA ILE A 54 -7.50 -12.99 2.85
C ILE A 54 -8.26 -14.14 3.52
N SER A 55 -9.44 -13.86 4.06
CA SER A 55 -10.23 -14.85 4.80
C SER A 55 -10.76 -15.99 3.93
N GLN A 56 -11.00 -15.70 2.64
CA GLN A 56 -11.49 -16.66 1.65
C GLN A 56 -10.36 -17.44 0.96
N ASP A 57 -9.09 -17.11 1.26
CA ASP A 57 -7.90 -17.73 0.66
C ASP A 57 -7.96 -17.78 -0.88
N THR A 58 -8.48 -16.72 -1.49
CA THR A 58 -8.60 -16.60 -2.96
C THR A 58 -7.25 -16.40 -3.65
N GLY A 59 -6.21 -16.08 -2.88
CA GLY A 59 -4.88 -15.70 -3.35
C GLY A 59 -4.86 -14.42 -4.18
N LYS A 60 -5.89 -13.57 -4.10
CA LYS A 60 -6.00 -12.28 -4.79
C LYS A 60 -5.60 -11.09 -3.92
N TYR A 61 -4.66 -11.30 -3.02
CA TYR A 61 -4.16 -10.26 -2.14
C TYR A 61 -2.64 -10.33 -2.08
N VAL A 62 -2.03 -9.19 -1.77
CA VAL A 62 -0.61 -9.07 -1.51
C VAL A 62 -0.39 -8.18 -0.30
N PHE A 63 0.61 -8.50 0.50
CA PHE A 63 1.02 -7.71 1.65
C PHE A 63 2.54 -7.76 1.78
N GLY A 64 3.13 -6.79 2.47
CA GLY A 64 4.59 -6.68 2.57
C GLY A 64 5.20 -5.94 1.38
N VAL A 65 6.36 -5.32 1.60
CA VAL A 65 6.96 -4.38 0.65
C VAL A 65 7.45 -5.12 -0.59
N ASP A 66 8.26 -6.15 -0.40
CA ASP A 66 8.92 -6.87 -1.50
C ASP A 66 7.90 -7.55 -2.41
N ASP A 67 6.93 -8.25 -1.83
CA ASP A 67 5.85 -8.90 -2.56
C ASP A 67 4.97 -7.90 -3.28
N THR A 68 4.62 -6.77 -2.65
CA THR A 68 3.80 -5.74 -3.29
C THR A 68 4.52 -5.11 -4.48
N ILE A 69 5.84 -4.90 -4.38
CA ILE A 69 6.65 -4.38 -5.49
C ILE A 69 6.73 -5.39 -6.63
N LYS A 70 7.00 -6.67 -6.33
CA LYS A 70 6.98 -7.75 -7.34
C LYS A 70 5.61 -7.84 -8.04
N ALA A 71 4.51 -7.79 -7.29
CA ALA A 71 3.15 -7.79 -7.85
C ALA A 71 2.90 -6.56 -8.75
N LEU A 72 3.44 -5.41 -8.34
CA LEU A 72 3.28 -4.15 -9.05
C LEU A 72 4.07 -4.17 -10.38
N GLU A 73 5.29 -4.69 -10.38
CA GLU A 73 6.12 -4.89 -11.58
C GLU A 73 5.46 -5.86 -12.58
N MET A 74 4.78 -6.89 -12.09
CA MET A 74 3.98 -7.80 -12.93
C MET A 74 2.66 -7.19 -13.42
N GLY A 75 2.29 -6.00 -12.95
CA GLY A 75 1.00 -5.36 -13.26
C GLY A 75 -0.21 -6.12 -12.74
N ALA A 76 -0.02 -6.96 -11.70
CA ALA A 76 -1.07 -7.79 -11.13
C ALA A 76 -2.00 -7.02 -10.17
N VAL A 77 -1.53 -5.90 -9.64
CA VAL A 77 -2.27 -5.11 -8.63
C VAL A 77 -3.42 -4.34 -9.28
N GLU A 78 -4.64 -4.52 -8.76
CA GLU A 78 -5.80 -3.69 -9.11
C GLU A 78 -5.82 -2.42 -8.27
N THR A 79 -5.81 -2.61 -6.94
CA THR A 79 -5.90 -1.53 -5.97
C THR A 79 -4.78 -1.67 -4.96
N LEU A 80 -3.89 -0.69 -4.93
CA LEU A 80 -2.78 -0.58 -4.00
C LEU A 80 -3.25 0.21 -2.77
N ILE A 81 -3.13 -0.38 -1.60
CA ILE A 81 -3.55 0.18 -0.31
C ILE A 81 -2.30 0.53 0.47
N VAL A 82 -2.10 1.82 0.76
CA VAL A 82 -0.91 2.31 1.46
C VAL A 82 -1.30 3.13 2.67
N TRP A 83 -0.66 2.88 3.80
CA TRP A 83 -0.84 3.71 4.98
C TRP A 83 -0.20 5.09 4.80
N GLU A 84 -0.95 6.16 5.12
CA GLU A 84 -0.49 7.55 4.96
C GLU A 84 0.83 7.84 5.71
N ASN A 85 1.08 7.16 6.84
CA ASN A 85 2.28 7.36 7.65
C ASN A 85 3.29 6.20 7.50
N LEU A 86 3.40 5.63 6.29
CA LEU A 86 4.38 4.59 6.01
C LEU A 86 5.81 5.16 6.10
N ASP A 87 6.60 4.64 7.04
CA ASP A 87 7.94 5.13 7.34
C ASP A 87 9.04 4.35 6.60
N ILE A 88 8.79 4.09 5.31
CA ILE A 88 9.66 3.31 4.42
C ILE A 88 10.23 4.22 3.35
N ASN A 89 11.55 4.21 3.22
CA ASN A 89 12.27 4.92 2.19
C ASN A 89 12.77 3.95 1.12
N ARG A 90 12.64 4.36 -0.15
CA ARG A 90 13.27 3.70 -1.28
C ARG A 90 14.67 4.29 -1.45
N HIS A 91 15.68 3.45 -1.29
CA HIS A 91 17.08 3.78 -1.51
C HIS A 91 17.57 3.15 -2.81
N THR A 92 18.03 3.99 -3.74
CA THR A 92 18.73 3.55 -4.93
C THR A 92 20.21 3.50 -4.60
N LEU A 93 20.72 2.29 -4.41
CA LEU A 93 22.10 2.02 -4.05
C LEU A 93 22.88 1.64 -5.31
N LYS A 94 24.06 2.21 -5.50
CA LYS A 94 24.96 1.84 -6.59
C LYS A 94 26.21 1.18 -6.03
N ASN A 95 26.55 0.00 -6.55
CA ASN A 95 27.82 -0.64 -6.22
C ASN A 95 28.96 0.06 -6.97
N SER A 96 29.96 0.53 -6.24
CA SER A 96 31.13 1.25 -6.78
C SER A 96 31.99 0.37 -7.70
N VAL A 97 31.94 -0.95 -7.52
CA VAL A 97 32.78 -1.93 -8.24
C VAL A 97 32.06 -2.52 -9.45
N THR A 98 30.80 -2.93 -9.30
CA THR A 98 30.05 -3.60 -10.39
C THR A 98 29.18 -2.63 -11.20
N ASN A 99 29.05 -1.36 -10.78
CA ASN A 99 28.09 -0.38 -11.31
C ASN A 99 26.63 -0.84 -11.28
N GLU A 100 26.30 -1.95 -10.62
CA GLU A 100 24.93 -2.43 -10.50
C GLU A 100 24.14 -1.52 -9.56
N ILE A 101 22.88 -1.30 -9.94
CA ILE A 101 21.93 -0.49 -9.19
C ILE A 101 21.02 -1.44 -8.46
N VAL A 102 21.10 -1.45 -7.13
CA VAL A 102 20.25 -2.25 -6.25
C VAL A 102 19.27 -1.31 -5.57
N ILE A 103 17.98 -1.60 -5.68
CA ILE A 103 16.93 -0.85 -4.97
C ILE A 103 16.67 -1.59 -3.66
N LYS A 104 16.84 -0.89 -2.54
CA LYS A 104 16.46 -1.42 -1.21
C LYS A 104 15.37 -0.56 -0.60
N PHE A 105 14.41 -1.20 0.04
CA PHE A 105 13.38 -0.55 0.83
C PHE A 105 13.75 -0.70 2.30
N LEU A 106 13.99 0.42 2.98
CA LEU A 106 14.50 0.42 4.35
C LEU A 106 13.57 1.25 5.25
N ASN A 107 13.26 0.68 6.42
CA ASN A 107 12.68 1.43 7.53
C ASN A 107 13.73 2.32 8.20
N LYS A 108 13.30 3.33 8.97
CA LYS A 108 14.20 4.19 9.77
C LYS A 108 15.14 3.40 10.69
N ASP A 109 14.69 2.28 11.25
CA ASP A 109 15.52 1.44 12.12
C ASP A 109 16.60 0.69 11.31
N GLN A 110 16.26 0.23 10.11
CA GLN A 110 17.19 -0.46 9.20
C GLN A 110 18.15 0.51 8.50
N GLU A 111 17.80 1.79 8.40
CA GLU A 111 18.67 2.86 7.92
C GLU A 111 19.85 3.10 8.89
N ASN A 112 19.68 2.81 10.18
CA ASN A 112 20.75 2.93 11.17
C ASN A 112 21.74 1.75 11.13
N ASP A 113 21.36 0.62 10.54
CA ASP A 113 22.22 -0.54 10.42
C ASP A 113 23.16 -0.43 9.20
N GLN A 114 24.43 -0.14 9.49
CA GLN A 114 25.50 -0.04 8.47
C GLN A 114 25.73 -1.33 7.67
N SER A 115 25.22 -2.48 8.14
CA SER A 115 25.26 -3.75 7.39
C SER A 115 24.40 -3.72 6.14
N ASN A 116 23.31 -2.94 6.12
CA ASN A 116 22.41 -2.86 4.97
C ASN A 116 23.00 -2.13 3.76
N PHE A 117 24.05 -1.33 3.99
CA PHE A 117 24.81 -0.60 2.97
C PHE A 117 26.07 -1.36 2.51
N LYS A 118 26.27 -2.58 2.99
CA LYS A 118 27.36 -3.45 2.54
C LYS A 118 26.78 -4.59 1.73
N ASP A 119 27.39 -4.83 0.58
CA ASP A 119 26.99 -5.94 -0.30
C ASP A 119 27.43 -7.28 0.31
N THR A 120 26.52 -8.24 0.46
CA THR A 120 26.77 -9.56 1.07
C THR A 120 27.78 -10.39 0.27
N ALA A 121 27.95 -10.10 -1.02
CA ALA A 121 28.86 -10.83 -1.90
C ALA A 121 30.27 -10.22 -2.00
N THR A 122 30.43 -8.90 -1.84
CA THR A 122 31.71 -8.20 -2.11
C THR A 122 32.26 -7.40 -0.94
N SER A 123 31.53 -7.24 0.17
CA SER A 123 31.89 -6.32 1.27
C SER A 123 32.19 -4.88 0.79
N ALA A 124 31.76 -4.53 -0.42
CA ALA A 124 31.91 -3.20 -0.98
C ALA A 124 30.83 -2.28 -0.39
N GLU A 125 31.21 -1.03 -0.12
CA GLU A 125 30.28 0.01 0.32
C GLU A 125 29.39 0.41 -0.86
N LEU A 126 28.07 0.32 -0.64
CA LEU A 126 27.07 0.77 -1.60
C LEU A 126 26.86 2.28 -1.44
N GLU A 127 27.07 3.05 -2.51
CA GLU A 127 26.80 4.48 -2.49
C GLU A 127 25.29 4.74 -2.65
N VAL A 128 24.74 5.57 -1.76
CA VAL A 128 23.35 6.04 -1.87
C VAL A 128 23.30 7.13 -2.94
N GLN A 129 22.73 6.82 -4.11
CA GLN A 129 22.49 7.84 -5.13
C GLN A 129 21.26 8.67 -4.82
N GLU A 130 20.17 8.00 -4.46
CA GLU A 130 18.88 8.63 -4.31
C GLU A 130 18.13 8.02 -3.13
N LYS A 131 17.53 8.91 -2.33
CA LYS A 131 16.63 8.57 -1.23
C LYS A 131 15.29 9.25 -1.50
N MET A 132 14.24 8.46 -1.69
CA MET A 132 12.88 8.96 -1.89
C MET A 132 11.91 8.22 -0.97
N PRO A 133 10.96 8.91 -0.32
CA PRO A 133 9.89 8.25 0.42
C PRO A 133 9.10 7.32 -0.50
N LEU A 134 8.84 6.09 -0.05
CA LEU A 134 8.15 5.10 -0.88
C LEU A 134 6.73 5.58 -1.26
N LEU A 135 6.08 6.32 -0.37
CA LEU A 135 4.77 6.93 -0.59
C LEU A 135 4.77 7.93 -1.75
N GLU A 136 5.82 8.75 -1.85
CA GLU A 136 5.99 9.72 -2.94
C GLU A 136 6.27 9.01 -4.26
N TRP A 137 7.09 7.96 -4.23
CA TRP A 137 7.36 7.16 -5.42
C TRP A 137 6.08 6.51 -5.97
N PHE A 138 5.23 5.92 -5.10
CA PHE A 138 3.95 5.38 -5.52
C PHE A 138 3.05 6.45 -6.13
N ALA A 139 3.00 7.66 -5.54
CA ALA A 139 2.18 8.76 -6.06
C ALA A 139 2.62 9.22 -7.47
N ASN A 140 3.89 9.03 -7.83
CA ASN A 140 4.40 9.35 -9.17
C ASN A 140 4.19 8.21 -10.18
N GLU A 141 4.42 6.96 -9.75
CA GLU A 141 4.54 5.82 -10.66
C GLU A 141 3.27 4.95 -10.77
N TYR A 142 2.27 5.09 -9.88
CA TYR A 142 1.08 4.22 -9.86
C TYR A 142 0.34 4.13 -11.21
N ARG A 143 0.34 5.22 -11.99
CA ARG A 143 -0.32 5.28 -13.30
C ARG A 143 0.36 4.39 -14.34
N ASN A 144 1.68 4.22 -14.26
CA ASN A 144 2.44 3.41 -15.20
C ASN A 144 2.16 1.92 -15.01
N PHE A 145 1.88 1.51 -13.77
CA PHE A 145 1.48 0.14 -13.43
C PHE A 145 -0.01 -0.13 -13.65
N GLY A 146 -0.81 0.92 -13.88
CA GLY A 146 -2.25 0.80 -14.09
C GLY A 146 -3.03 0.40 -12.83
N CYS A 147 -2.47 0.63 -11.63
CA CYS A 147 -3.17 0.36 -10.38
C CYS A 147 -3.91 1.60 -9.85
N SER A 148 -4.90 1.38 -8.99
CA SER A 148 -5.57 2.44 -8.24
C SER A 148 -4.89 2.59 -6.88
N LEU A 149 -4.33 3.76 -6.59
CA LEU A 149 -3.67 4.04 -5.31
C LEU A 149 -4.68 4.62 -4.31
N GLU A 150 -4.85 3.96 -3.17
CA GLU A 150 -5.72 4.37 -2.08
C GLU A 150 -4.94 4.51 -0.77
N PHE A 151 -5.06 5.69 -0.15
CA PHE A 151 -4.41 5.99 1.12
C PHE A 151 -5.36 5.70 2.29
N VAL A 152 -4.85 4.98 3.28
CA VAL A 152 -5.60 4.58 4.48
C VAL A 152 -4.98 5.14 5.75
N THR A 153 -5.76 5.21 6.82
CA THR A 153 -5.36 5.70 8.13
C THR A 153 -5.51 4.60 9.19
N ASN A 154 -5.01 4.84 10.40
CA ASN A 154 -5.16 3.92 11.52
C ASN A 154 -6.34 4.29 12.44
N ARG A 155 -7.27 5.16 11.99
CA ARG A 155 -8.38 5.62 12.83
C ARG A 155 -9.49 4.58 13.01
N SER A 156 -9.62 3.66 12.05
CA SER A 156 -10.56 2.53 12.13
C SER A 156 -9.90 1.31 12.80
N GLN A 157 -10.71 0.39 13.31
CA GLN A 157 -10.22 -0.87 13.86
C GLN A 157 -9.54 -1.70 12.76
N GLU A 158 -10.15 -1.73 11.58
CA GLU A 158 -9.63 -2.41 10.39
C GLU A 158 -8.31 -1.77 9.91
N GLY A 159 -8.22 -0.44 9.88
CA GLY A 159 -7.01 0.29 9.54
C GLY A 159 -5.87 0.05 10.54
N SER A 160 -6.19 0.01 11.83
CA SER A 160 -5.21 -0.36 12.86
C SER A 160 -4.67 -1.78 12.69
N GLN A 161 -5.53 -2.74 12.32
CA GLN A 161 -5.11 -4.12 12.01
C GLN A 161 -4.25 -4.18 10.74
N PHE A 162 -4.60 -3.41 9.70
CA PHE A 162 -3.82 -3.33 8.48
C PHE A 162 -2.41 -2.79 8.74
N CYS A 163 -2.31 -1.68 9.47
CA CYS A 163 -1.01 -1.05 9.78
C CYS A 163 -0.13 -1.93 10.66
N ARG A 164 -0.69 -2.54 11.72
CA ARG A 164 0.09 -3.34 12.69
C ARG A 164 0.32 -4.78 12.25
N GLY A 165 -0.63 -5.37 11.53
CA GLY A 165 -0.59 -6.77 11.12
C GLY A 165 0.13 -7.00 9.78
N PHE A 166 -0.02 -6.06 8.84
CA PHE A 166 0.46 -6.23 7.45
C PHE A 166 1.53 -5.20 7.06
N GLY A 167 2.08 -4.44 8.02
CA GLY A 167 3.15 -3.48 7.78
C GLY A 167 2.71 -2.20 7.04
N GLY A 168 1.41 -1.94 6.94
CA GLY A 168 0.88 -0.72 6.34
C GLY A 168 0.99 -0.63 4.81
N ILE A 169 1.34 -1.73 4.14
CA ILE A 169 1.37 -1.84 2.68
C ILE A 169 0.72 -3.15 2.24
N GLY A 170 -0.13 -3.05 1.22
CA GLY A 170 -0.76 -4.22 0.62
C GLY A 170 -1.59 -3.84 -0.59
N GLY A 171 -2.18 -4.83 -1.23
CA GLY A 171 -2.98 -4.60 -2.42
C GLY A 171 -3.94 -5.74 -2.71
N ILE A 172 -4.96 -5.42 -3.49
CA ILE A 172 -5.89 -6.39 -4.07
C ILE A 172 -5.41 -6.65 -5.49
N LEU A 173 -5.24 -7.93 -5.83
CA LEU A 173 -4.76 -8.38 -7.13
C LEU A 173 -5.94 -8.65 -8.08
N ARG A 174 -5.74 -8.40 -9.37
CA ARG A 174 -6.71 -8.67 -10.43
C ARG A 174 -6.92 -10.18 -10.64
N TYR A 175 -5.87 -10.96 -10.42
CA TYR A 175 -5.83 -12.41 -10.59
C TYR A 175 -5.05 -13.04 -9.45
N GLN A 176 -5.29 -14.33 -9.22
CA GLN A 176 -4.58 -15.09 -8.20
C GLN A 176 -3.10 -15.17 -8.55
N LEU A 177 -2.24 -14.74 -7.62
CA LEU A 177 -0.79 -14.83 -7.77
C LEU A 177 -0.25 -15.65 -6.61
N ASP A 178 0.50 -16.69 -6.93
CA ASP A 178 1.09 -17.55 -5.92
C ASP A 178 2.49 -17.02 -5.57
N MET A 179 2.53 -16.11 -4.59
CA MET A 179 3.78 -15.45 -4.14
C MET A 179 4.82 -16.43 -3.60
N ARG A 180 4.37 -17.58 -3.07
CA ARG A 180 5.24 -18.64 -2.54
C ARG A 180 6.15 -19.27 -3.61
N SER A 181 5.80 -19.12 -4.88
CA SER A 181 6.60 -19.62 -6.00
C SER A 181 7.81 -18.74 -6.33
N PHE A 182 7.85 -17.52 -5.80
CA PHE A 182 8.88 -16.51 -6.10
C PHE A 182 9.87 -16.29 -4.96
N ASP A 183 9.66 -16.93 -3.82
CA ASP A 183 10.77 -17.26 -2.93
C ASP A 183 11.51 -18.39 -3.63
N GLU A 184 12.53 -18.05 -4.42
CA GLU A 184 13.55 -19.05 -4.72
C GLU A 184 13.94 -19.69 -3.39
N PRO A 185 13.90 -21.03 -3.25
CA PRO A 185 14.53 -21.65 -2.11
C PRO A 185 15.96 -21.16 -2.14
N SER A 186 16.33 -20.33 -1.18
CA SER A 186 17.72 -20.07 -0.87
C SER A 186 18.38 -21.44 -0.80
N ASP A 187 19.32 -21.64 -1.70
CA ASP A 187 20.08 -22.85 -1.96
C ASP A 187 20.84 -23.30 -0.70
N GLU A 188 20.11 -23.85 0.28
CA GLU A 188 20.67 -24.59 1.41
C GLU A 188 20.68 -26.07 1.05
N GLY A 189 21.71 -26.43 0.27
CA GLY A 189 22.51 -27.62 0.47
C GLY A 189 21.82 -28.97 0.28
N GLU A 190 22.16 -29.63 -0.82
CA GLU A 190 22.16 -31.09 -0.92
C GLU A 190 22.64 -31.75 0.38
N PHE A 191 21.80 -32.59 1.00
CA PHE A 191 22.29 -33.78 1.70
C PHE A 191 21.37 -34.95 1.36
N PHE A 192 21.84 -35.77 0.42
CA PHE A 192 21.40 -37.15 0.32
C PHE A 192 21.83 -37.86 1.61
N GLU A 193 20.89 -38.26 2.46
CA GLU A 193 21.10 -39.39 3.36
C GLU A 193 20.35 -40.59 2.81
N ASP A 194 21.07 -41.39 2.01
CA ASP A 194 20.86 -42.83 1.96
C ASP A 194 21.12 -43.39 3.37
N SER A 195 20.11 -43.99 4.01
CA SER A 195 20.19 -45.20 4.88
C SER A 195 18.87 -45.44 5.63
N ASP A 196 18.07 -46.41 5.18
CA ASP A 196 17.83 -47.71 5.84
C ASP A 196 16.83 -48.57 5.03
#